data_AF-A0A2G6ER21-F1
#
_entry.id   AF-A0A2G6ER21-F1
#
_cell.length_a   1.000
_cell.length_b   1.000
_cell.length_c   1.000
_cell.angle_alpha   90.00
_cell.angle_beta   90.00
_cell.angle_gamma   90.00
#
_symmetry.space_group_name_H-M   'P 1'
#
loop_
_entity.id
_entity.type
_entity.pdbx_description
1 polymer ?
#
loop_
_entity_poly.entity_id
_entity_poly.type
_entity_poly.pdbx_seq_one_letter_code
_entity_poly.pdbx_strand_id
1 'polypeptide(L)'
;GVALTILGLVLSTLMFARHIGGKRSVGIAATLTTIGVGIAIGIGLIPILNRFIVKSPVEDLRWTLFEEAIRGIKIFSPLGSGPGTFQDIYRTIQPVELLQFMNHVHNDYLELVFETGFAGILILLLIFLSVAQGWLNVYSYSWHTYRFVKVACGISLMLISLHA
;
A
#
# COMPACT_ATOMS: atom_id res chain seq x y z
N GLY A 1 5.93 -1.23 4.15
CA GLY A 1 6.18 -0.06 5.03
C GLY A 1 7.26 0.88 4.51
N VAL A 2 8.51 0.73 4.95
CA VAL A 2 9.60 1.72 4.73
C VAL A 2 9.92 1.97 3.25
N ALA A 3 9.92 0.92 2.42
CA ALA A 3 10.13 1.05 0.98
C ALA A 3 9.04 1.92 0.30
N LEU A 4 7.77 1.77 0.72
CA LEU A 4 6.65 2.56 0.20
C LEU A 4 6.73 4.02 0.63
N THR A 5 7.24 4.32 1.83
CA THR A 5 7.52 5.71 2.23
C THR A 5 8.60 6.35 1.36
N ILE A 6 9.65 5.62 0.99
CA ILE A 6 10.68 6.11 0.06
C ILE A 6 10.04 6.36 -1.32
N LEU A 7 9.24 5.42 -1.82
CA LEU A 7 8.54 5.56 -3.10
C LEU A 7 7.61 6.78 -3.10
N GLY A 8 6.81 6.96 -2.05
CA GLY A 8 5.92 8.10 -1.91
C GLY A 8 6.64 9.44 -1.85
N LEU A 9 7.77 9.50 -1.15
CA LEU A 9 8.63 10.67 -1.11
C LEU A 9 9.17 11.02 -2.50
N VAL A 10 9.68 10.02 -3.24
CA VAL A 10 10.20 10.21 -4.60
C VAL A 10 9.10 10.70 -5.54
N LEU A 11 7.94 10.03 -5.56
CA LEU A 11 6.81 10.40 -6.41
C LEU A 11 6.32 11.82 -6.11
N SER A 12 6.15 12.16 -4.83
CA SER A 12 5.72 13.50 -4.41
C SER A 12 6.74 14.57 -4.80
N THR A 13 8.03 14.28 -4.61
CA THR A 13 9.13 15.19 -4.99
C THR A 13 9.14 15.43 -6.50
N LEU A 14 9.03 14.37 -7.31
CA LEU A 14 9.02 14.50 -8.78
C LEU A 14 7.79 15.26 -9.29
N MET A 15 6.61 15.02 -8.69
CA MET A 15 5.36 15.63 -9.13
C MET A 15 5.19 17.08 -8.67
N PHE A 16 5.72 17.45 -7.51
CA PHE A 16 5.47 18.77 -6.92
C PHE A 16 6.66 19.72 -6.91
N ALA A 17 7.91 19.24 -6.99
CA ALA A 17 9.08 20.11 -6.83
C ALA A 17 9.10 21.27 -7.84
N ARG A 18 8.73 21.01 -9.11
CA ARG A 18 8.69 22.04 -10.17
C ARG A 18 7.62 23.10 -9.98
N HIS A 19 6.71 22.90 -9.05
CA HIS A 19 5.61 23.82 -8.74
C HIS A 19 5.85 24.61 -7.44
N ILE A 20 7.01 24.44 -6.80
CA ILE A 20 7.38 25.17 -5.60
C ILE A 20 8.17 26.43 -6.00
N GLY A 21 7.58 27.60 -5.76
CA GLY A 21 8.22 28.90 -5.87
C GLY A 21 7.81 29.72 -7.10
N GLY A 22 7.60 31.04 -6.88
CA GLY A 22 7.11 32.00 -7.88
C GLY A 22 8.15 32.41 -8.93
N LYS A 23 8.67 33.65 -8.87
CA LYS A 23 9.58 34.21 -9.88
C LYS A 23 10.71 33.23 -10.28
N ARG A 24 11.09 33.27 -11.57
CA ARG A 24 11.94 32.26 -12.25
C ARG A 24 13.17 31.78 -11.48
N SER A 25 13.89 32.67 -10.78
CA SER A 25 15.08 32.31 -9.98
C SER A 25 14.75 31.63 -8.64
N VAL A 26 13.73 32.14 -7.91
CA VAL A 26 13.29 31.57 -6.64
C VAL A 26 12.64 30.20 -6.84
N GLY A 27 11.91 30.01 -7.95
CA GLY A 27 11.31 28.73 -8.31
C GLY A 27 12.34 27.63 -8.57
N ILE A 28 13.42 27.94 -9.31
CA ILE A 28 14.49 26.96 -9.57
C ILE A 28 15.21 26.57 -8.28
N ALA A 29 15.59 27.55 -7.45
CA ALA A 29 16.26 27.28 -6.18
C ALA A 29 15.39 26.41 -5.27
N ALA A 30 14.11 26.75 -5.11
CA ALA A 30 13.20 25.98 -4.26
C ALA A 30 12.92 24.56 -4.81
N THR A 31 12.84 24.40 -6.14
CA THR A 31 12.74 23.09 -6.79
C THR A 31 13.95 22.22 -6.46
N LEU A 32 15.16 22.76 -6.65
CA LEU A 32 16.42 22.02 -6.39
C LEU A 32 16.57 21.66 -4.91
N THR A 33 16.25 22.59 -4.01
CA THR A 33 16.26 22.32 -2.57
C THR A 33 15.29 21.19 -2.21
N THR A 34 14.07 21.21 -2.76
CA THR A 34 13.06 20.16 -2.50
C THR A 34 13.56 18.79 -2.97
N ILE A 35 14.14 18.73 -4.18
CA ILE A 35 14.72 17.50 -4.71
C ILE A 35 15.87 17.01 -3.83
N GLY A 36 16.79 17.91 -3.45
CA GLY A 36 17.92 17.58 -2.58
C GLY A 36 17.49 17.02 -1.23
N VAL A 37 16.50 17.65 -0.58
CA VAL A 37 15.92 17.17 0.69
C VAL A 37 15.25 15.82 0.52
N GLY A 38 14.45 15.62 -0.53
CA GLY A 38 13.80 14.35 -0.82
C GLY A 38 14.81 13.20 -1.01
N ILE A 39 15.88 13.45 -1.77
CA ILE A 39 16.97 12.47 -1.96
C ILE A 39 17.68 12.19 -0.63
N ALA A 40 18.03 13.22 0.14
CA ALA A 40 18.72 13.06 1.42
C ALA A 40 17.91 12.21 2.41
N ILE A 41 16.60 12.46 2.53
CA ILE A 41 15.70 11.65 3.36
C ILE A 41 15.62 10.22 2.82
N GLY A 42 15.48 10.04 1.51
CA GLY A 42 15.45 8.71 0.87
C GLY A 42 16.70 7.88 1.18
N ILE A 43 17.89 8.47 1.07
CA ILE A 43 19.17 7.82 1.41
C ILE A 43 19.23 7.50 2.91
N GLY A 44 18.80 8.43 3.77
CA GLY A 44 18.76 8.22 5.22
C GLY A 44 17.84 7.07 5.66
N LEU A 45 16.85 6.69 4.84
CA LEU A 45 15.95 5.56 5.10
C LEU A 45 16.54 4.20 4.67
N ILE A 46 17.60 4.15 3.85
CA ILE A 46 18.20 2.89 3.36
C ILE A 46 18.71 1.98 4.49
N PRO A 47 19.47 2.47 5.50
CA PRO A 47 19.93 1.62 6.59
C PRO A 47 18.79 1.01 7.41
N ILE A 48 17.69 1.77 7.55
CA ILE A 48 16.46 1.30 8.22
C ILE A 48 15.85 0.17 7.39
N LEU A 49 15.69 0.35 6.08
CA LEU A 49 15.19 -0.67 5.17
C LEU A 49 16.03 -1.96 5.24
N ASN A 50 17.36 -1.84 5.17
CA ASN A 50 18.28 -2.98 5.22
C ASN A 50 18.16 -3.78 6.53
N ARG A 51 17.92 -3.10 7.67
CA ARG A 51 17.70 -3.78 8.96
C ARG A 51 16.46 -4.68 8.96
N PHE A 52 15.42 -4.33 8.21
CA PHE A 52 14.19 -5.12 8.14
C PHE A 52 14.26 -6.26 7.13
N ILE A 53 15.02 -6.10 6.04
CA ILE A 53 15.17 -7.14 5.01
C ILE A 53 16.08 -8.28 5.50
N VAL A 54 17.21 -7.96 6.14
CA VAL A 54 18.23 -8.96 6.52
C VAL A 54 17.81 -9.85 7.72
N LYS A 55 16.78 -9.44 8.49
CA LYS A 55 16.39 -10.09 9.75
C LYS A 55 15.14 -10.98 9.68
N SER A 56 14.71 -11.39 8.50
CA SER A 56 13.39 -12.03 8.31
C SER A 56 13.47 -13.55 8.04
N PRO A 57 13.45 -14.42 9.07
CA PRO A 57 12.99 -15.81 8.95
C PRO A 57 11.51 -15.94 8.55
N VAL A 58 10.80 -14.82 8.46
CA VAL A 58 9.34 -14.73 8.29
C VAL A 58 8.91 -14.95 6.83
N GLU A 59 9.84 -14.84 5.89
CA GLU A 59 9.53 -14.92 4.45
C GLU A 59 9.07 -16.32 4.03
N ASP A 60 9.64 -17.37 4.64
CA ASP A 60 9.23 -18.77 4.40
C ASP A 60 7.83 -19.08 4.94
N LEU A 61 7.44 -18.50 6.08
CA LEU A 61 6.12 -18.73 6.68
C LEU A 61 4.99 -18.01 5.92
N ARG A 62 5.28 -16.88 5.28
CA ARG A 62 4.26 -16.08 4.55
C ARG A 62 3.56 -16.87 3.47
N TRP A 63 4.30 -17.65 2.68
CA TRP A 63 3.74 -18.42 1.59
C TRP A 63 2.80 -19.50 2.09
N THR A 64 3.19 -20.25 3.12
CA THR A 64 2.31 -21.23 3.78
C THR A 64 1.05 -20.58 4.33
N LEU A 65 1.18 -19.44 4.99
CA LEU A 65 0.04 -18.72 5.55
C LEU A 65 -0.95 -18.24 4.47
N PHE A 66 -0.42 -17.80 3.33
CA PHE A 66 -1.18 -17.36 2.16
C PHE A 66 -1.96 -18.53 1.54
N GLU A 67 -1.35 -19.70 1.44
CA GLU A 67 -2.01 -20.91 0.93
C GLU A 67 -3.17 -21.36 1.81
N GLU A 68 -3.02 -21.34 3.14
CA GLU A 68 -4.10 -21.69 4.07
C GLU A 68 -5.26 -20.69 4.01
N ALA A 69 -4.96 -19.39 3.86
CA ALA A 69 -5.99 -18.37 3.67
C ALA A 69 -6.80 -18.62 2.38
N ILE A 70 -6.14 -18.99 1.28
CA ILE A 70 -6.81 -19.37 0.03
C ILE A 70 -7.69 -20.61 0.21
N ARG A 71 -7.24 -21.61 0.98
CA ARG A 71 -8.07 -22.78 1.29
C ARG A 71 -9.32 -22.38 2.06
N GLY A 72 -9.19 -21.53 3.08
CA GLY A 72 -10.34 -21.02 3.83
C GLY A 72 -11.30 -20.20 2.96
N ILE A 73 -10.80 -19.33 2.08
CA ILE A 73 -11.63 -18.61 1.09
C ILE A 73 -12.46 -19.60 0.25
N LYS A 74 -11.88 -20.72 -0.19
CA LYS A 74 -12.61 -21.74 -0.95
C LYS A 74 -13.68 -22.45 -0.12
N ILE A 75 -13.45 -22.68 1.17
CA ILE A 75 -14.40 -23.34 2.08
C ILE A 75 -15.61 -22.44 2.35
N PHE A 76 -15.39 -21.15 2.58
CA PHE A 76 -16.46 -20.19 2.94
C PHE A 76 -17.03 -19.42 1.73
N SER A 77 -16.59 -19.75 0.52
CA SER A 77 -17.20 -19.23 -0.71
C SER A 77 -18.66 -19.70 -0.81
N PRO A 78 -19.62 -18.85 -1.23
CA PRO A 78 -19.46 -17.52 -1.83
C PRO A 78 -19.53 -16.32 -0.87
N LEU A 79 -20.05 -16.51 0.34
CA LEU A 79 -20.41 -15.41 1.25
C LEU A 79 -19.26 -14.95 2.14
N GLY A 80 -18.21 -15.77 2.28
CA GLY A 80 -17.16 -15.57 3.26
C GLY A 80 -17.56 -16.12 4.63
N SER A 81 -16.62 -16.04 5.56
CA SER A 81 -16.74 -16.60 6.89
C SER A 81 -17.44 -15.67 7.90
N GLY A 82 -17.75 -14.43 7.51
CA GLY A 82 -18.31 -13.39 8.36
C GLY A 82 -17.27 -12.32 8.74
N PRO A 83 -17.66 -11.04 8.86
CA PRO A 83 -16.75 -9.97 9.30
C PRO A 83 -16.20 -10.22 10.71
N GLY A 84 -14.89 -10.06 10.88
CA GLY A 84 -14.17 -10.25 12.13
C GLY A 84 -13.95 -11.70 12.56
N THR A 85 -14.27 -12.70 11.72
CA THR A 85 -14.11 -14.12 12.07
C THR A 85 -12.79 -14.71 11.59
N PHE A 86 -11.95 -13.92 10.91
CA PHE A 86 -10.68 -14.38 10.37
C PHE A 86 -9.82 -15.05 11.44
N GLN A 87 -9.62 -14.40 12.59
CA GLN A 87 -8.76 -14.91 13.67
C GLN A 87 -9.22 -16.25 14.23
N ASP A 88 -10.53 -16.38 14.46
CA ASP A 88 -11.11 -17.57 15.05
C ASP A 88 -10.98 -18.78 14.12
N ILE A 89 -11.26 -18.59 12.84
CA ILE A 89 -11.27 -19.67 11.86
C ILE A 89 -9.85 -20.00 11.40
N TYR A 90 -9.02 -18.99 11.16
CA TYR A 90 -7.65 -19.18 10.72
C TYR A 90 -6.84 -20.01 11.73
N ARG A 91 -7.11 -19.82 13.03
CA ARG A 91 -6.50 -20.61 14.10
C ARG A 91 -6.84 -22.10 14.04
N THR A 92 -8.01 -22.48 13.50
CA THR A 92 -8.41 -23.90 13.37
C THR A 92 -7.71 -24.61 12.21
N ILE A 93 -7.23 -23.85 11.22
CA ILE A 93 -6.57 -24.36 10.01
C ILE A 93 -5.05 -24.14 10.00
N GLN A 94 -4.51 -23.40 10.97
CA GLN A 94 -3.08 -23.12 11.08
C GLN A 94 -2.28 -24.41 11.36
N PRO A 95 -1.16 -24.65 10.64
CA PRO A 95 -0.32 -25.82 10.87
C PRO A 95 0.21 -25.90 12.31
N VAL A 96 0.33 -27.10 12.86
CA VAL A 96 0.75 -27.32 14.26
C VAL A 96 2.21 -26.90 14.49
N GLU A 97 3.04 -26.88 13.45
CA GLU A 97 4.43 -26.42 13.51
C GLU A 97 4.53 -24.90 13.75
N LEU A 98 3.45 -24.17 13.52
CA LEU A 98 3.30 -22.73 13.61
C LEU A 98 2.67 -22.36 14.97
N LEU A 99 3.31 -22.70 16.09
CA LEU A 99 2.78 -22.43 17.45
C LEU A 99 2.81 -20.95 17.89
N GLN A 100 3.23 -20.03 17.01
CA GLN A 100 3.19 -18.61 17.30
C GLN A 100 1.80 -18.03 17.04
N PHE A 101 1.37 -17.17 17.96
CA PHE A 101 0.09 -16.46 17.89
C PHE A 101 0.12 -15.47 16.71
N MET A 102 -0.51 -15.84 15.59
CA MET A 102 -0.62 -15.00 14.39
C MET A 102 -2.01 -14.38 14.36
N ASN A 103 -2.11 -13.10 14.73
CA ASN A 103 -3.38 -12.37 14.77
C ASN A 103 -3.90 -11.98 13.39
N HIS A 104 -3.06 -11.94 12.36
CA HIS A 104 -3.46 -11.55 11.01
C HIS A 104 -2.59 -12.29 9.98
N VAL A 105 -3.19 -12.73 8.88
CA VAL A 105 -2.43 -12.86 7.64
C VAL A 105 -2.05 -11.43 7.28
N HIS A 106 -0.76 -11.16 7.11
CA HIS A 106 -0.25 -9.83 6.80
C HIS A 106 -0.61 -9.44 5.35
N ASN A 107 -1.89 -9.55 4.99
CA ASN A 107 -2.50 -9.19 3.73
C ASN A 107 -3.99 -8.89 3.92
N ASP A 108 -4.29 -7.60 4.03
CA ASP A 108 -5.66 -7.11 4.30
C ASP A 108 -6.65 -7.50 3.19
N TYR A 109 -6.16 -7.73 1.96
CA TYR A 109 -7.02 -8.15 0.84
C TYR A 109 -7.49 -9.58 0.98
N LEU A 110 -6.60 -10.49 1.37
CA LEU A 110 -6.98 -11.86 1.65
C LEU A 110 -7.93 -11.94 2.83
N GLU A 111 -7.66 -11.20 3.91
CA GLU A 111 -8.54 -11.16 5.07
C GLU A 111 -9.94 -10.67 4.69
N LEU A 112 -10.04 -9.57 3.92
CA LEU A 112 -11.31 -9.07 3.44
C LEU A 112 -12.08 -10.10 2.58
N VAL A 113 -11.40 -10.77 1.65
CA VAL A 113 -12.03 -11.79 0.78
C VAL A 113 -12.40 -13.04 1.59
N PHE A 114 -11.62 -13.40 2.59
CA PHE A 114 -11.90 -14.53 3.48
C PHE A 114 -13.16 -14.28 4.32
N GLU A 115 -13.32 -13.07 4.85
CA GLU A 115 -14.45 -12.72 5.70
C GLU A 115 -15.73 -12.43 4.92
N THR A 116 -15.62 -11.78 3.77
CA THR A 116 -16.78 -11.24 3.02
C THR A 116 -17.00 -11.89 1.66
N GLY A 117 -16.15 -12.83 1.25
CA GLY A 117 -16.29 -13.58 0.01
C GLY A 117 -16.35 -12.69 -1.23
N PHE A 118 -17.35 -12.93 -2.09
CA PHE A 118 -17.54 -12.15 -3.31
C PHE A 118 -17.80 -10.67 -3.07
N ALA A 119 -18.42 -10.29 -1.93
CA ALA A 119 -18.63 -8.88 -1.62
C ALA A 119 -17.30 -8.15 -1.44
N GLY A 120 -16.33 -8.77 -0.78
CA GLY A 120 -14.96 -8.24 -0.64
C GLY A 120 -14.26 -8.08 -1.98
N ILE A 121 -14.37 -9.08 -2.86
CA ILE A 121 -13.82 -9.00 -4.22
C ILE A 121 -14.40 -7.82 -4.99
N LEU A 122 -15.72 -7.63 -4.93
CA LEU A 122 -16.40 -6.51 -5.59
C LEU A 122 -15.95 -5.16 -5.03
N ILE A 123 -15.82 -5.03 -3.71
CA ILE A 123 -15.33 -3.80 -3.06
C ILE A 123 -13.91 -3.48 -3.52
N LEU A 124 -13.00 -4.46 -3.50
CA LEU A 124 -11.62 -4.25 -3.97
C LEU A 124 -11.60 -3.81 -5.43
N LEU A 125 -12.38 -4.47 -6.29
CA LEU A 125 -12.47 -4.12 -7.70
C LEU A 125 -12.97 -2.68 -7.90
N LEU A 126 -13.99 -2.26 -7.17
CA LEU A 126 -14.50 -0.87 -7.23
C LEU A 126 -13.47 0.15 -6.76
N ILE A 127 -12.72 -0.15 -5.69
CA ILE A 127 -11.64 0.72 -5.20
C ILE A 127 -10.54 0.85 -6.26
N PHE A 128 -10.05 -0.28 -6.80
CA PHE A 128 -9.00 -0.26 -7.82
C PHE A 128 -9.43 0.48 -9.09
N LEU A 129 -10.67 0.26 -9.56
CA LEU A 129 -11.21 0.99 -10.70
C LEU A 129 -11.32 2.50 -10.42
N SER A 130 -11.79 2.88 -9.23
CA SER A 130 -11.91 4.30 -8.84
C SER A 130 -10.54 4.98 -8.81
N VAL A 131 -9.51 4.31 -8.28
CA VAL A 131 -8.13 4.81 -8.26
C VAL A 131 -7.58 4.93 -9.68
N ALA A 132 -7.75 3.90 -10.52
CA ALA A 132 -7.29 3.91 -11.90
C ALA A 132 -7.96 5.02 -12.74
N GLN A 133 -9.28 5.14 -12.65
CA GLN A 133 -10.04 6.22 -13.30
C GLN A 133 -9.62 7.60 -12.79
N GLY A 134 -9.37 7.72 -11.48
CA GLY A 134 -8.85 8.93 -10.87
C GLY A 134 -7.54 9.36 -11.53
N TRP A 135 -6.60 8.44 -11.67
CA TRP A 135 -5.30 8.66 -12.32
C TRP A 135 -5.40 9.04 -13.79
N LEU A 136 -6.24 8.37 -14.57
CA LEU A 136 -6.44 8.67 -15.99
C LEU A 136 -6.96 10.10 -16.22
N ASN A 137 -7.78 10.60 -15.29
CA ASN A 137 -8.40 11.92 -15.38
C ASN A 137 -7.59 13.06 -14.74
N VAL A 138 -6.40 12.78 -14.19
CA VAL A 138 -5.53 13.80 -13.54
C VAL A 138 -5.11 14.91 -14.51
N TYR A 139 -4.90 14.57 -15.78
CA TYR A 139 -4.38 15.50 -16.78
C TYR A 139 -5.46 16.39 -17.43
N SER A 140 -6.73 16.14 -17.14
CA SER A 140 -7.85 16.87 -17.76
C SER A 140 -7.96 18.34 -17.32
N TYR A 141 -7.22 18.76 -16.29
CA TYR A 141 -7.28 20.10 -15.71
C TYR A 141 -5.91 20.78 -15.75
N SER A 142 -5.86 22.10 -15.93
CA SER A 142 -4.67 22.90 -15.65
C SER A 142 -4.25 22.79 -14.18
N TRP A 143 -3.00 23.12 -13.85
CA TRP A 143 -2.48 23.09 -12.47
C TRP A 143 -3.14 24.16 -11.59
N HIS A 144 -4.34 23.84 -11.09
CA HIS A 144 -5.05 24.54 -10.02
C HIS A 144 -5.05 23.69 -8.74
N THR A 145 -5.48 24.26 -7.62
CA THR A 145 -5.55 23.59 -6.30
C THR A 145 -6.16 22.19 -6.38
N TYR A 146 -7.21 22.00 -7.17
CA TYR A 146 -7.86 20.72 -7.38
C TYR A 146 -6.95 19.64 -7.99
N ARG A 147 -6.06 20.00 -8.93
CA ARG A 147 -5.12 19.04 -9.53
C ARG A 147 -4.05 18.61 -8.53
N PHE A 148 -3.56 19.52 -7.69
CA PHE A 148 -2.62 19.20 -6.61
C PHE A 148 -3.24 18.19 -5.63
N VAL A 149 -4.46 18.45 -5.17
CA VAL A 149 -5.18 17.56 -4.26
C VAL A 149 -5.43 16.21 -4.93
N LYS A 150 -5.89 16.17 -6.18
CA LYS A 150 -6.11 14.91 -6.93
C LYS A 150 -4.83 14.07 -7.06
N VAL A 151 -3.70 14.69 -7.39
CA VAL A 151 -2.41 13.98 -7.49
C VAL A 151 -1.96 13.47 -6.13
N ALA A 152 -2.05 14.29 -5.08
CA ALA A 152 -1.67 13.89 -3.72
C ALA A 152 -2.54 12.73 -3.18
N CYS A 153 -3.85 12.80 -3.39
CA CYS A 153 -4.78 11.72 -3.08
C CYS A 153 -4.46 10.47 -3.91
N GLY A 154 -4.20 10.61 -5.21
CA GLY A 154 -3.83 9.50 -6.08
C GLY A 154 -2.57 8.77 -5.62
N ILE A 155 -1.51 9.51 -5.27
CA ILE A 155 -0.27 8.94 -4.73
C ILE A 155 -0.56 8.22 -3.42
N SER A 156 -1.32 8.84 -2.51
CA SER A 156 -1.63 8.26 -1.20
C SER A 156 -2.43 6.96 -1.32
N LEU A 157 -3.48 6.96 -2.14
CA LEU A 157 -4.31 5.78 -2.40
C LEU A 157 -3.51 4.66 -3.06
N MET A 158 -2.65 4.98 -4.03
CA MET A 158 -1.76 4.01 -4.67
C MET A 158 -0.81 3.36 -3.65
N LEU A 159 -0.22 4.15 -2.75
CA LEU A 159 0.70 3.63 -1.73
C LEU A 159 -0.01 2.77 -0.69
N ILE A 160 -1.22 3.15 -0.28
CA ILE A 160 -2.07 2.33 0.59
C ILE A 160 -2.38 1.01 -0.11
N SER A 161 -2.74 1.07 -1.39
CA SER A 161 -3.04 -0.14 -2.17
C SER A 161 -1.84 -1.09 -2.34
N LEU A 162 -0.61 -0.58 -2.29
CA LEU A 162 0.60 -1.40 -2.38
C LEU A 162 1.10 -1.90 -1.01
N HIS A 163 0.50 -1.46 0.10
CA HIS A 163 0.99 -1.76 1.45
C HIS A 163 0.55 -3.12 1.99
N ALA A 164 -0.58 -3.65 1.49
CA ALA A 164 -1.13 -4.94 1.89
C ALA A 164 -0.21 -6.13 1.58
#